data_AF-A0A960P0B6-F1
#
_entry.id   AF-A0A960P0B6-F1
#
_cell.length_a   1.000
_cell.length_b   1.000
_cell.length_c   1.000
_cell.angle_alpha   90.00
_cell.angle_beta   90.00
_cell.angle_gamma   90.00
#
_symmetry.space_group_name_H-M   'P 1'
#
loop_
_entity.id
_entity.type
_entity.pdbx_description
1 polymer ?
#
loop_
_entity_poly.entity_id
_entity_poly.type
_entity_poly.pdbx_seq_one_letter_code
_entity_poly.pdbx_strand_id
1 'polypeptide(L)'
;AGRDGEPADSWLAWGLQDLVLARSRIARSEADEARKRIERAKLDAIVAYCETATCRRGVLLRYFGEDPPASCGACDNCVAPPATWDATVEVQKALSAVFRTGQRFGAGYVIDVLRGEATERIVERGHDRLGVFGVGAEKSAIEWRGVFRQLAARGLLAADEEGYGTLSLTAEARPVLRGEESVHLREVRRESGGRRRKARAAKERPSLDGVAGGAERFERLRELRRKLAGEQGVPPYVIFHDSTLEAIAATAPTTLAELAELPGIGEKKLERYGRLFLDALAAAPGADPEATEETDLLDFPDELESI
;
A
#
# COMPACT_ATOMS: atom_id res chain seq x y z
N ALA A 1 -18.20 -17.52 -18.20
CA ALA A 1 -19.64 -17.31 -17.91
C ALA A 1 -20.49 -18.03 -18.95
N GLY A 2 -21.32 -18.98 -18.52
CA GLY A 2 -22.15 -19.84 -19.37
C GLY A 2 -23.63 -19.45 -19.27
N ARG A 3 -24.11 -18.68 -20.26
CA ARG A 3 -25.54 -18.33 -20.38
C ARG A 3 -26.41 -19.49 -20.88
N ASP A 4 -25.74 -20.51 -21.41
CA ASP A 4 -26.27 -21.78 -21.90
C ASP A 4 -26.49 -22.82 -20.79
N GLY A 5 -26.02 -22.55 -19.57
CA GLY A 5 -26.13 -23.47 -18.43
C GLY A 5 -25.01 -24.50 -18.35
N GLU A 6 -24.08 -24.50 -19.30
CA GLU A 6 -22.91 -25.38 -19.28
C GLU A 6 -21.88 -24.92 -18.23
N PRO A 7 -21.02 -25.83 -17.72
CA PRO A 7 -19.93 -25.47 -16.83
C PRO A 7 -19.04 -24.39 -17.44
N ALA A 8 -18.82 -23.30 -16.71
CA ALA A 8 -17.99 -22.21 -17.16
C ALA A 8 -17.22 -21.60 -16.00
N ASP A 9 -15.97 -21.22 -16.28
CA ASP A 9 -15.12 -20.59 -15.29
C ASP A 9 -15.26 -19.06 -15.32
N SER A 10 -15.10 -18.48 -14.12
CA SER A 10 -14.92 -17.06 -13.91
C SER A 10 -13.67 -16.86 -13.08
N TRP A 11 -12.66 -16.22 -13.66
CA TRP A 11 -11.37 -16.01 -13.04
C TRP A 11 -11.10 -14.51 -12.82
N LEU A 12 -10.68 -14.16 -11.61
CA LEU A 12 -10.35 -12.79 -11.21
C LEU A 12 -8.94 -12.74 -10.60
N ALA A 13 -8.02 -12.07 -11.28
CA ALA A 13 -6.80 -11.58 -10.66
C ALA A 13 -6.98 -10.15 -10.19
N TRP A 14 -6.40 -9.83 -9.04
CA TRP A 14 -6.39 -8.49 -8.48
C TRP A 14 -5.11 -8.29 -7.67
N GLY A 15 -4.67 -7.03 -7.56
CA GLY A 15 -3.57 -6.65 -6.70
C GLY A 15 -3.84 -5.33 -5.95
N LEU A 16 -2.94 -5.01 -5.02
CA LEU A 16 -3.02 -3.75 -4.24
C LEU A 16 -2.90 -2.51 -5.14
N GLN A 17 -2.18 -2.60 -6.27
CA GLN A 17 -2.05 -1.50 -7.23
C GLN A 17 -3.41 -1.14 -7.85
N ASP A 18 -4.24 -2.13 -8.15
CA ASP A 18 -5.60 -1.93 -8.69
C ASP A 18 -6.48 -1.20 -7.69
N LEU A 19 -6.35 -1.55 -6.39
CA LEU A 19 -7.07 -0.89 -5.32
C LEU A 19 -6.67 0.58 -5.17
N VAL A 20 -5.37 0.89 -5.23
CA VAL A 20 -4.87 2.27 -5.18
C VAL A 20 -5.39 3.07 -6.38
N LEU A 21 -5.36 2.48 -7.57
CA LEU A 21 -5.87 3.12 -8.78
C LEU A 21 -7.37 3.39 -8.71
N ALA A 22 -8.16 2.42 -8.26
CA ALA A 22 -9.61 2.56 -8.08
C ALA A 22 -9.94 3.65 -7.05
N ARG A 23 -9.24 3.67 -5.91
CA ARG A 23 -9.40 4.73 -4.89
C ARG A 23 -9.04 6.12 -5.43
N SER A 24 -7.96 6.22 -6.20
CA SER A 24 -7.55 7.47 -6.85
C SER A 24 -8.59 7.96 -7.87
N ARG A 25 -9.20 7.05 -8.64
CA ARG A 25 -10.27 7.39 -9.59
C ARG A 25 -11.52 7.92 -8.86
N ILE A 26 -11.94 7.25 -7.78
CA ILE A 26 -13.07 7.72 -6.97
C ILE A 26 -12.76 9.09 -6.34
N ALA A 27 -11.55 9.30 -5.84
CA ALA A 27 -11.17 10.58 -5.24
C ALA A 27 -11.21 11.74 -6.25
N ARG A 28 -10.70 11.51 -7.46
CA ARG A 28 -10.63 12.50 -8.55
C ARG A 28 -11.93 12.69 -9.34
N SER A 29 -12.94 11.86 -9.14
CA SER A 29 -14.22 12.01 -9.85
C SER A 29 -14.92 13.30 -9.46
N GLU A 30 -15.69 13.89 -10.38
CA GLU A 30 -16.54 15.06 -10.14
C GLU A 30 -17.82 14.76 -9.35
N ALA A 31 -18.03 13.50 -8.97
CA ALA A 31 -19.17 13.09 -8.16
C ALA A 31 -19.15 13.77 -6.78
N ASP A 32 -20.34 14.01 -6.23
CA ASP A 32 -20.48 14.53 -4.87
C ASP A 32 -19.90 13.56 -3.82
N GLU A 33 -19.66 14.06 -2.60
CA GLU A 33 -19.09 13.25 -1.53
C GLU A 33 -20.02 12.12 -1.06
N ALA A 34 -21.34 12.22 -1.22
CA ALA A 34 -22.24 11.11 -0.90
C ALA A 34 -22.02 9.94 -1.87
N ARG A 35 -21.94 10.23 -3.17
CA ARG A 35 -21.64 9.25 -4.21
C ARG A 35 -20.26 8.64 -4.03
N LYS A 36 -19.22 9.44 -3.79
CA LYS A 36 -17.86 8.95 -3.54
C LYS A 36 -17.80 8.00 -2.34
N ARG A 37 -18.59 8.26 -1.30
CA ARG A 37 -18.70 7.36 -0.13
C ARG A 37 -19.29 6.00 -0.51
N ILE A 38 -20.39 5.99 -1.27
CA ILE A 38 -21.00 4.75 -1.78
C ILE A 38 -20.00 3.96 -2.63
N GLU A 39 -19.28 4.62 -3.54
CA GLU A 39 -18.31 3.93 -4.41
C GLU A 39 -17.12 3.37 -3.62
N ARG A 40 -16.65 4.07 -2.59
CA ARG A 40 -15.65 3.53 -1.65
C ARG A 40 -16.16 2.28 -0.94
N ALA A 41 -17.41 2.28 -0.49
CA ALA A 41 -18.03 1.13 0.17
C ALA A 41 -18.15 -0.10 -0.77
N LYS A 42 -18.59 0.11 -2.02
CA LYS A 42 -18.64 -0.94 -3.04
C LYS A 42 -17.25 -1.52 -3.35
N LEU A 43 -16.24 -0.66 -3.47
CA LEU A 43 -14.86 -1.08 -3.69
C LEU A 43 -14.35 -1.93 -2.52
N ASP A 44 -14.60 -1.50 -1.28
CA ASP A 44 -14.22 -2.26 -0.09
C ASP A 44 -14.95 -3.62 -0.05
N ALA A 45 -16.21 -3.71 -0.51
CA ALA A 45 -16.93 -4.98 -0.64
C ALA A 45 -16.29 -5.94 -1.67
N ILE A 46 -15.82 -5.43 -2.82
CA ILE A 46 -15.07 -6.23 -3.80
C ILE A 46 -13.77 -6.75 -3.21
N VAL A 47 -13.02 -5.90 -2.49
CA VAL A 47 -11.79 -6.33 -1.81
C VAL A 47 -12.10 -7.40 -0.77
N ALA A 48 -13.19 -7.24 -0.01
CA ALA A 48 -13.63 -8.22 0.97
C ALA A 48 -14.02 -9.56 0.33
N TYR A 49 -14.68 -9.55 -0.85
CA TYR A 49 -14.93 -10.74 -1.66
C TYR A 49 -13.62 -11.42 -2.10
N CYS A 50 -12.64 -10.65 -2.54
CA CYS A 50 -11.35 -11.16 -2.95
C CYS A 50 -10.57 -11.81 -1.80
N GLU A 51 -10.65 -11.24 -0.60
CA GLU A 51 -9.90 -11.66 0.59
C GLU A 51 -10.61 -12.70 1.47
N THR A 52 -11.86 -13.05 1.17
CA THR A 52 -12.62 -14.00 2.00
C THR A 52 -11.98 -15.40 2.05
N ALA A 53 -12.12 -16.06 3.20
CA ALA A 53 -11.78 -17.48 3.38
C ALA A 53 -13.01 -18.41 3.24
N THR A 54 -14.22 -17.87 3.20
CA THR A 54 -15.46 -18.66 3.11
C THR A 54 -15.84 -18.89 1.64
N CYS A 55 -16.91 -19.65 1.39
CA CYS A 55 -17.46 -19.83 0.05
C CYS A 55 -17.67 -18.48 -0.68
N ARG A 56 -17.08 -18.33 -1.87
CA ARG A 56 -17.19 -17.11 -2.70
C ARG A 56 -18.62 -16.85 -3.15
N ARG A 57 -19.33 -17.91 -3.57
CA ARG A 57 -20.74 -17.81 -3.96
C ARG A 57 -21.60 -17.31 -2.81
N GLY A 58 -21.34 -17.79 -1.59
CA GLY A 58 -22.05 -17.33 -0.40
C GLY A 58 -21.85 -15.83 -0.14
N VAL A 59 -20.63 -15.31 -0.30
CA VAL A 59 -20.35 -13.88 -0.15
C VAL A 59 -21.10 -13.04 -1.20
N LEU A 60 -21.11 -13.49 -2.47
CA LEU A 60 -21.84 -12.80 -3.55
C LEU A 60 -23.35 -12.75 -3.28
N LEU A 61 -23.95 -13.88 -2.92
CA LEU A 61 -25.39 -13.98 -2.69
C LEU A 61 -25.82 -13.12 -1.49
N ARG A 62 -25.06 -13.14 -0.38
CA ARG A 62 -25.32 -12.27 0.78
C ARG A 62 -25.24 -10.78 0.45
N TYR A 63 -24.30 -10.37 -0.43
CA TYR A 63 -24.21 -8.97 -0.86
C TYR A 63 -25.51 -8.48 -1.53
N PHE A 64 -26.26 -9.38 -2.17
CA PHE A 64 -27.56 -9.09 -2.78
C PHE A 64 -28.76 -9.42 -1.89
N GLY A 65 -28.54 -9.72 -0.61
CA GLY A 65 -29.61 -9.98 0.37
C GLY A 65 -30.20 -11.39 0.32
N GLU A 66 -29.53 -12.35 -0.32
CA GLU A 66 -29.93 -13.75 -0.32
C GLU A 66 -29.33 -14.52 0.87
N ASP A 67 -29.95 -15.65 1.22
CA ASP A 67 -29.47 -16.58 2.26
C ASP A 67 -28.90 -17.88 1.62
N PRO A 68 -27.58 -17.92 1.34
CA PRO A 68 -26.96 -19.04 0.64
C PRO A 68 -26.56 -20.18 1.58
N PRO A 69 -26.42 -21.42 1.08
CA PRO A 69 -25.79 -22.50 1.84
C PRO A 69 -24.35 -22.14 2.23
N ALA A 70 -23.85 -22.80 3.28
CA ALA A 70 -22.50 -22.56 3.79
C ALA A 70 -21.38 -22.81 2.75
N SER A 71 -21.61 -23.70 1.78
CA SER A 71 -20.68 -24.04 0.70
C SER A 71 -21.42 -24.22 -0.62
N CYS A 72 -20.77 -23.82 -1.72
CA CYS A 72 -21.25 -24.10 -3.08
C CYS A 72 -20.56 -25.30 -3.74
N GLY A 73 -19.54 -25.88 -3.10
CA GLY A 73 -18.78 -27.02 -3.61
C GLY A 73 -17.89 -26.77 -4.85
N ALA A 74 -18.03 -25.62 -5.52
CA ALA A 74 -17.41 -25.40 -6.84
C ALA A 74 -16.45 -24.19 -6.92
N CYS A 75 -16.50 -23.23 -6.00
CA CYS A 75 -15.54 -22.11 -6.02
C CYS A 75 -14.17 -22.55 -5.48
N ASP A 76 -13.11 -21.81 -5.83
CA ASP A 76 -11.74 -22.04 -5.36
C ASP A 76 -11.63 -22.14 -3.83
N ASN A 77 -12.34 -21.32 -3.05
CA ASN A 77 -12.33 -21.46 -1.59
C ASN A 77 -12.99 -22.76 -1.07
N CYS A 78 -13.91 -23.37 -1.84
CA CYS A 78 -14.52 -24.65 -1.50
C CYS A 78 -13.65 -25.84 -1.95
N VAL A 79 -13.01 -25.72 -3.11
CA VAL A 79 -12.17 -26.77 -3.71
C VAL A 79 -10.77 -26.82 -3.10
N ALA A 80 -10.19 -25.66 -2.81
CA ALA A 80 -8.88 -25.48 -2.20
C ALA A 80 -8.95 -24.39 -1.11
N PRO A 81 -9.48 -24.74 0.09
CA PRO A 81 -9.61 -23.78 1.18
C PRO A 81 -8.30 -23.05 1.49
N PRO A 82 -8.31 -21.72 1.63
CA PRO A 82 -7.09 -20.98 1.94
C PRO A 82 -6.63 -21.26 3.37
N ALA A 83 -5.34 -21.05 3.63
CA ALA A 83 -4.83 -21.07 5.00
C ALA A 83 -5.56 -20.03 5.85
N THR A 84 -5.93 -20.44 7.07
CA THR A 84 -6.61 -19.60 8.05
C THR A 84 -5.93 -19.73 9.40
N TRP A 85 -6.11 -18.73 10.24
CA TRP A 85 -5.64 -18.72 11.61
C TRP A 85 -6.82 -18.37 12.52
N ASP A 86 -6.81 -18.90 13.75
CA ASP A 86 -7.81 -18.54 14.76
C ASP A 86 -7.61 -17.09 15.18
N ALA A 87 -8.56 -16.25 14.79
CA ALA A 87 -8.55 -14.81 14.99
C ALA A 87 -9.66 -14.37 15.96
N THR A 88 -10.19 -15.30 16.76
CA THR A 88 -11.34 -15.06 17.64
C THR A 88 -11.09 -13.87 18.55
N VAL A 89 -9.89 -13.79 19.16
CA VAL A 89 -9.51 -12.70 20.05
C VAL A 89 -9.46 -11.36 19.32
N GLU A 90 -8.88 -11.32 18.12
CA GLU A 90 -8.83 -10.11 17.30
C GLU A 90 -10.20 -9.64 16.85
N VAL A 91 -11.07 -10.57 16.46
CA VAL A 91 -12.44 -10.28 16.09
C VAL A 91 -13.18 -9.71 17.30
N GLN A 92 -13.05 -10.32 18.48
CA GLN A 92 -13.63 -9.80 19.72
C GLN A 92 -13.12 -8.39 20.08
N LYS A 93 -11.80 -8.13 19.94
CA LYS A 93 -11.23 -6.79 20.12
C LYS A 93 -11.86 -5.78 19.16
N ALA A 94 -11.94 -6.11 17.87
CA ALA A 94 -12.50 -5.24 16.85
C ALA A 94 -14.00 -4.95 17.08
N LEU A 95 -14.81 -5.99 17.31
CA LEU A 95 -16.24 -5.85 17.57
C LEU A 95 -16.49 -5.06 18.88
N SER A 96 -15.70 -5.31 19.92
CA SER A 96 -15.77 -4.56 21.18
C SER A 96 -15.41 -3.09 20.99
N ALA A 97 -14.42 -2.77 20.15
CA ALA A 97 -14.05 -1.40 19.85
C ALA A 97 -15.13 -0.66 19.05
N VAL A 98 -15.74 -1.31 18.06
CA VAL A 98 -16.90 -0.76 17.33
C VAL A 98 -18.06 -0.47 18.29
N PHE A 99 -18.37 -1.41 19.17
CA PHE A 99 -19.43 -1.25 20.16
C PHE A 99 -19.16 -0.10 21.14
N ARG A 100 -17.98 -0.08 21.77
CA ARG A 100 -17.63 0.89 22.81
C ARG A 100 -17.39 2.31 22.28
N THR A 101 -17.05 2.44 21.00
CA THR A 101 -17.01 3.75 20.32
C THR A 101 -18.40 4.22 19.87
N GLY A 102 -19.46 3.49 20.21
CA GLY A 102 -20.85 3.89 19.98
C GLY A 102 -21.36 3.64 18.57
N GLN A 103 -20.66 2.83 17.76
CA GLN A 103 -21.09 2.41 16.42
C GLN A 103 -21.38 3.58 15.46
N ARG A 104 -20.61 4.67 15.57
CA ARG A 104 -20.74 5.90 14.76
C ARG A 104 -19.47 6.26 14.01
N PHE A 105 -18.55 5.31 13.90
CA PHE A 105 -17.21 5.56 13.38
C PHE A 105 -16.83 4.49 12.36
N GLY A 106 -16.12 4.89 11.32
CA GLY A 106 -15.59 3.98 10.32
C GLY A 106 -14.31 3.28 10.78
N ALA A 107 -13.89 2.28 10.00
CA ALA A 107 -12.76 1.42 10.30
C ALA A 107 -11.49 2.20 10.69
N GLY A 108 -11.13 3.27 9.97
CA GLY A 108 -9.92 4.05 10.26
C GLY A 108 -9.87 4.56 11.70
N TYR A 109 -10.93 5.20 12.16
CA TYR A 109 -11.03 5.72 13.53
C TYR A 109 -10.99 4.59 14.57
N VAL A 110 -11.71 3.49 14.33
CA VAL A 110 -11.73 2.36 15.27
C VAL A 110 -10.36 1.68 15.34
N ILE A 111 -9.63 1.64 14.23
CA ILE A 111 -8.25 1.13 14.16
C ILE A 111 -7.30 2.01 14.98
N ASP A 112 -7.45 3.33 14.91
CA ASP A 112 -6.65 4.27 15.69
C ASP A 112 -6.90 4.07 17.20
N VAL A 113 -8.17 3.87 17.61
CA VAL A 113 -8.52 3.50 19.00
C VAL A 113 -7.87 2.17 19.41
N LEU A 114 -8.01 1.11 18.61
CA LEU A 114 -7.43 -0.20 18.90
C LEU A 114 -5.91 -0.14 19.05
N ARG A 115 -5.24 0.68 18.24
CA ARG A 115 -3.79 0.83 18.25
C ARG A 115 -3.27 1.81 19.30
N GLY A 116 -4.16 2.55 19.97
CA GLY A 116 -3.79 3.50 21.01
C GLY A 116 -3.29 4.83 20.45
N GLU A 117 -3.70 5.21 19.25
CA GLU A 117 -3.32 6.47 18.62
C GLU A 117 -4.19 7.60 19.18
N ALA A 118 -3.61 8.47 20.02
CA ALA A 118 -4.33 9.56 20.68
C ALA A 118 -4.49 10.79 19.77
N THR A 119 -5.25 10.65 18.68
CA THR A 119 -5.60 11.79 17.82
C THR A 119 -6.48 12.79 18.57
N GLU A 120 -6.47 14.07 18.16
CA GLU A 120 -7.30 15.13 18.76
C GLU A 120 -8.77 14.71 18.86
N ARG A 121 -9.34 14.19 17.78
CA ARG A 121 -10.72 13.70 17.73
C ARG A 121 -10.99 12.53 18.70
N ILE A 122 -10.01 11.66 18.95
CA ILE A 122 -10.15 10.54 19.91
C ILE A 122 -10.19 11.08 21.35
N VAL A 123 -9.30 12.02 21.66
CA VAL A 123 -9.21 12.64 22.99
C VAL A 123 -10.45 13.49 23.30
N GLU A 124 -10.90 14.31 22.34
CA GLU A 124 -12.12 15.10 22.47
C GLU A 124 -13.36 14.24 22.77
N ARG A 125 -13.40 13.02 22.23
CA ARG A 125 -14.50 12.06 22.42
C ARG A 125 -14.30 11.18 23.67
N GLY A 126 -13.19 11.33 24.39
CA GLY A 126 -12.84 10.51 25.55
C GLY A 126 -12.59 9.05 25.23
N HIS A 127 -12.32 8.71 23.96
CA HIS A 127 -12.13 7.33 23.53
C HIS A 127 -10.73 6.79 23.86
N ASP A 128 -9.80 7.68 24.22
CA ASP A 128 -8.51 7.38 24.85
C ASP A 128 -8.65 6.72 26.23
N ARG A 129 -9.81 6.91 26.89
CA ARG A 129 -10.09 6.37 28.24
C ARG A 129 -10.87 5.07 28.23
N LEU A 130 -11.27 4.58 27.07
CA LEU A 130 -12.01 3.32 26.96
C LEU A 130 -11.08 2.14 27.21
N GLY A 131 -11.58 1.09 27.88
CA GLY A 131 -10.81 -0.15 28.07
C GLY A 131 -10.44 -0.92 26.80
N VAL A 132 -10.86 -0.44 25.61
CA VAL A 132 -10.46 -0.96 24.28
C VAL A 132 -9.37 -0.11 23.62
N PHE A 133 -8.94 0.99 24.25
CA PHE A 133 -7.88 1.83 23.72
C PHE A 133 -6.54 1.10 23.86
N GLY A 134 -5.79 0.99 22.75
CA GLY A 134 -4.47 0.35 22.74
C GLY A 134 -4.46 -1.19 22.85
N VAL A 135 -5.61 -1.85 23.01
CA VAL A 135 -5.67 -3.32 23.18
C VAL A 135 -5.24 -4.13 21.95
N GLY A 136 -5.10 -3.45 20.81
CA GLY A 136 -4.69 -4.00 19.52
C GLY A 136 -3.37 -3.44 19.00
N ALA A 137 -2.53 -2.85 19.87
CA ALA A 137 -1.26 -2.22 19.49
C ALA A 137 -0.26 -3.21 18.84
N GLU A 138 -0.42 -4.52 19.04
CA GLU A 138 0.43 -5.56 18.46
C GLU A 138 0.31 -5.70 16.93
N LYS A 139 -0.77 -5.17 16.33
CA LYS A 139 -0.98 -5.21 14.88
C LYS A 139 -0.88 -3.83 14.23
N SER A 140 -0.35 -3.81 13.03
CA SER A 140 -0.31 -2.63 12.18
C SER A 140 -1.72 -2.20 11.73
N ALA A 141 -1.88 -0.94 11.36
CA ALA A 141 -3.13 -0.45 10.77
C ALA A 141 -3.52 -1.22 9.50
N ILE A 142 -2.54 -1.72 8.73
CA ILE A 142 -2.79 -2.50 7.52
C ILE A 142 -3.41 -3.86 7.87
N GLU A 143 -2.85 -4.54 8.88
CA GLU A 143 -3.37 -5.82 9.36
C GLU A 143 -4.79 -5.67 9.92
N TRP A 144 -5.02 -4.64 10.74
CA TRP A 144 -6.35 -4.34 11.23
C TRP A 144 -7.34 -4.02 10.10
N ARG A 145 -6.95 -3.25 9.08
CA ARG A 145 -7.82 -3.04 7.90
C ARG A 145 -8.19 -4.36 7.22
N GLY A 146 -7.26 -5.32 7.15
CA GLY A 146 -7.54 -6.66 6.64
C GLY A 146 -8.56 -7.41 7.50
N VAL A 147 -8.43 -7.34 8.84
CA VAL A 147 -9.41 -7.90 9.78
C VAL A 147 -10.79 -7.29 9.53
N PHE A 148 -10.92 -5.96 9.59
CA PHE A 148 -12.21 -5.26 9.39
C PHE A 148 -12.89 -5.61 8.06
N ARG A 149 -12.13 -5.72 6.96
CA ARG A 149 -12.70 -6.16 5.67
C ARG A 149 -13.27 -7.58 5.73
N GLN A 150 -12.55 -8.51 6.36
CA GLN A 150 -13.03 -9.88 6.49
C GLN A 150 -14.25 -9.99 7.43
N LEU A 151 -14.35 -9.15 8.47
CA LEU A 151 -15.54 -9.08 9.34
C LEU A 151 -16.77 -8.60 8.56
N ALA A 152 -16.61 -7.57 7.72
CA ALA A 152 -17.69 -7.08 6.86
C ALA A 152 -18.15 -8.14 5.84
N ALA A 153 -17.22 -8.85 5.18
CA ALA A 153 -17.57 -9.94 4.26
C ALA A 153 -18.31 -11.12 4.92
N ARG A 154 -18.09 -11.33 6.22
CA ARG A 154 -18.78 -12.34 7.03
C ARG A 154 -20.13 -11.87 7.55
N GLY A 155 -20.49 -10.60 7.34
CA GLY A 155 -21.71 -10.02 7.87
C GLY A 155 -21.66 -9.85 9.39
N LEU A 156 -20.48 -9.78 10.03
CA LEU A 156 -20.33 -9.45 11.45
C LEU A 156 -20.39 -7.92 11.69
N LEU A 157 -20.06 -7.16 10.65
CA LEU A 157 -20.12 -5.71 10.62
C LEU A 157 -20.93 -5.26 9.41
N ALA A 158 -21.82 -4.30 9.62
CA ALA A 158 -22.53 -3.59 8.57
C ALA A 158 -22.06 -2.14 8.49
N ALA A 159 -21.91 -1.63 7.27
CA ALA A 159 -21.79 -0.20 7.05
C ALA A 159 -23.17 0.46 7.15
N ASP A 160 -23.23 1.72 7.57
CA ASP A 160 -24.49 2.46 7.54
C ASP A 160 -25.10 2.57 6.12
N GLU A 161 -26.43 2.59 6.06
CA GLU A 161 -27.17 2.80 4.81
C GLU A 161 -27.05 4.25 4.32
N GLU A 162 -26.77 5.19 5.23
CA GLU A 162 -26.65 6.62 4.97
C GLU A 162 -25.30 7.02 4.32
N GLY A 163 -24.37 6.06 4.20
CA GLY A 163 -23.09 6.24 3.53
C GLY A 163 -22.10 7.13 4.29
N TYR A 164 -22.24 7.33 5.60
CA TYR A 164 -21.20 7.96 6.43
C TYR A 164 -20.02 7.01 6.70
N GLY A 165 -20.15 5.74 6.32
CA GLY A 165 -19.08 4.75 6.44
C GLY A 165 -18.83 4.37 7.91
N THR A 166 -19.85 4.52 8.76
CA THR A 166 -19.83 4.05 10.14
C THR A 166 -20.02 2.54 10.16
N LEU A 167 -19.37 1.89 11.13
CA LEU A 167 -19.47 0.46 11.36
C LEU A 167 -20.45 0.19 12.49
N SER A 168 -21.37 -0.75 12.26
CA SER A 168 -22.32 -1.25 13.24
C SER A 168 -22.20 -2.77 13.37
N LEU A 169 -22.47 -3.28 14.58
CA LEU A 169 -22.56 -4.71 14.81
C LEU A 169 -23.87 -5.25 14.24
N THR A 170 -23.80 -6.43 13.64
CA THR A 170 -24.96 -7.20 13.19
C THR A 170 -25.41 -8.20 14.27
N ALA A 171 -26.45 -8.99 14.00
CA ALA A 171 -26.91 -10.01 14.95
C ALA A 171 -25.86 -11.14 15.13
N GLU A 172 -25.11 -11.42 14.07
CA GLU A 172 -24.06 -12.43 13.93
C GLU A 172 -22.84 -12.12 14.80
N ALA A 173 -22.64 -10.85 15.21
CA ALA A 173 -21.55 -10.47 16.10
C ALA A 173 -21.73 -10.98 17.54
N ARG A 174 -22.96 -11.26 17.98
CA ARG A 174 -23.28 -11.56 19.39
C ARG A 174 -22.68 -12.88 19.89
N PRO A 175 -22.80 -14.02 19.19
CA PRO A 175 -22.21 -15.28 19.65
C PRO A 175 -20.69 -15.19 19.77
N VAL A 176 -20.03 -14.49 18.83
CA VAL A 176 -18.58 -14.26 18.85
C VAL A 176 -18.15 -13.45 20.07
N LEU A 177 -18.87 -12.35 20.38
CA LEU A 177 -18.60 -11.52 21.56
C LEU A 177 -18.83 -12.25 22.89
N ARG A 178 -19.70 -13.26 22.92
CA ARG A 178 -19.93 -14.12 24.09
C ARG A 178 -18.93 -15.27 24.20
N GLY A 179 -18.08 -15.47 23.19
CA GLY A 179 -17.16 -16.60 23.12
C GLY A 179 -17.87 -17.93 22.81
N GLU A 180 -19.09 -17.88 22.28
CA GLU A 180 -19.86 -19.07 21.87
C GLU A 180 -19.38 -19.58 20.49
N GLU A 181 -18.79 -18.71 19.67
CA GLU A 181 -18.30 -19.02 18.32
C GLU A 181 -16.86 -18.55 18.11
N SER A 182 -16.02 -19.45 17.60
CA SER A 182 -14.65 -19.15 17.16
C SER A 182 -14.63 -18.63 15.72
N VAL A 183 -13.81 -17.62 15.46
CA VAL A 183 -13.69 -16.99 14.13
C VAL A 183 -12.29 -17.16 13.59
N HIS A 184 -12.16 -17.97 12.53
CA HIS A 184 -10.91 -18.14 11.79
C HIS A 184 -10.85 -17.15 10.63
N LEU A 185 -9.79 -16.35 10.50
CA LEU A 185 -9.62 -15.42 9.36
C LEU A 185 -8.60 -15.96 8.37
N ARG A 186 -8.73 -15.55 7.09
CA ARG A 186 -7.75 -15.87 6.06
C ARG A 186 -6.39 -15.35 6.51
N GLU A 187 -5.37 -16.20 6.41
CA GLU A 187 -4.00 -15.72 6.45
C GLU A 187 -3.79 -14.84 5.21
N VAL A 188 -3.63 -13.55 5.44
CA VAL A 188 -3.08 -12.68 4.40
C VAL A 188 -1.65 -13.16 4.25
N ARG A 189 -1.40 -13.95 3.19
CA ARG A 189 -0.04 -14.21 2.76
C ARG A 189 0.57 -12.83 2.59
N ARG A 190 1.38 -12.41 3.57
CA ARG A 190 2.52 -11.58 3.25
C ARG A 190 3.11 -12.36 2.11
N GLU A 191 3.18 -11.77 0.93
CA GLU A 191 4.31 -12.12 0.09
C GLU A 191 5.50 -11.81 1.01
N SER A 192 5.93 -12.82 1.78
CA SER A 192 7.32 -13.13 1.78
C SER A 192 7.62 -13.14 0.29
N GLY A 193 8.07 -11.99 -0.21
CA GLY A 193 9.12 -11.98 -1.17
C GLY A 193 10.25 -12.79 -0.53
N GLY A 194 10.08 -14.12 -0.49
CA GLY A 194 10.89 -14.97 -1.32
C GLY A 194 11.01 -14.33 -2.71
N ARG A 195 11.76 -13.22 -2.78
CA ARG A 195 13.02 -13.30 -3.47
C ARG A 195 13.56 -14.65 -3.03
N ARG A 196 13.32 -15.64 -3.87
CA ARG A 196 14.25 -16.71 -4.14
C ARG A 196 15.59 -15.98 -4.21
N ARG A 197 16.23 -15.81 -3.05
CA ARG A 197 17.63 -15.48 -2.93
C ARG A 197 18.26 -16.72 -3.54
N LYS A 198 18.30 -16.76 -4.88
CA LYS A 198 19.47 -17.27 -5.55
C LYS A 198 20.59 -16.60 -4.80
N ALA A 199 21.35 -17.43 -4.09
CA ALA A 199 22.59 -17.06 -3.47
C ALA A 199 23.47 -16.42 -4.56
N ARG A 200 23.30 -15.13 -4.79
CA ARG A 200 24.42 -14.26 -5.11
C ARG A 200 24.90 -13.82 -3.76
N ALA A 201 26.12 -14.27 -3.45
CA ALA A 201 26.86 -13.97 -2.24
C ALA A 201 26.55 -12.55 -1.76
N ALA A 202 26.39 -12.41 -0.44
CA ALA A 202 26.44 -11.12 0.20
C ALA A 202 27.76 -10.46 -0.20
N LYS A 203 27.74 -9.63 -1.25
CA LYS A 203 28.69 -8.53 -1.37
C LYS A 203 28.34 -7.64 -0.19
N GLU A 204 29.28 -7.56 0.75
CA GLU A 204 29.25 -6.63 1.86
C GLU A 204 28.81 -5.27 1.34
N ARG A 205 27.84 -4.65 2.02
CA ARG A 205 27.43 -3.30 1.68
C ARG A 205 28.58 -2.37 2.06
N PRO A 206 29.06 -1.52 1.14
CA PRO A 206 30.03 -0.49 1.46
C PRO A 206 29.44 0.42 2.56
N SER A 207 30.09 0.49 3.72
CA SER A 207 29.76 1.50 4.74
C SER A 207 30.47 2.81 4.39
N LEU A 208 29.84 3.94 4.73
CA LEU A 208 30.49 5.24 4.68
C LEU A 208 31.50 5.46 5.82
N ASP A 209 31.46 4.63 6.86
CA ASP A 209 32.33 4.76 8.03
C ASP A 209 33.81 4.62 7.64
N GLY A 210 34.60 5.65 7.92
CA GLY A 210 36.05 5.67 7.65
C GLY A 210 36.43 5.99 6.20
N VAL A 211 35.47 6.31 5.33
CA VAL A 211 35.76 6.66 3.92
C VAL A 211 36.15 8.13 3.80
N ALA A 212 37.40 8.40 3.39
CA ALA A 212 37.89 9.75 3.14
C ALA A 212 37.04 10.47 2.07
N GLY A 213 36.51 11.65 2.41
CA GLY A 213 35.60 12.43 1.57
C GLY A 213 34.20 11.82 1.37
N GLY A 214 33.86 10.72 2.05
CA GLY A 214 32.57 10.04 1.90
C GLY A 214 31.38 10.90 2.35
N ALA A 215 31.50 11.60 3.48
CA ALA A 215 30.47 12.50 3.99
C ALA A 215 30.20 13.68 3.05
N GLU A 216 31.25 14.23 2.44
CA GLU A 216 31.16 15.34 1.50
C GLU A 216 30.47 14.90 0.19
N ARG A 217 30.87 13.74 -0.36
CA ARG A 217 30.19 13.14 -1.51
C ARG A 217 28.72 12.87 -1.20
N PHE A 218 28.41 12.34 -0.02
CA PHE A 218 27.04 12.04 0.38
C PHE A 218 26.16 13.30 0.40
N GLU A 219 26.62 14.41 0.98
CA GLU A 219 25.83 15.63 1.03
C GLU A 219 25.61 16.22 -0.37
N ARG A 220 26.62 16.18 -1.25
CA ARG A 220 26.46 16.62 -2.65
C ARG A 220 25.44 15.78 -3.42
N LEU A 221 25.45 14.47 -3.22
CA LEU A 221 24.43 13.59 -3.80
C LEU A 221 23.03 13.88 -3.25
N ARG A 222 22.95 14.26 -1.96
CA ARG A 222 21.69 14.64 -1.31
C ARG A 222 21.13 15.95 -1.86
N GLU A 223 21.98 16.92 -2.13
CA GLU A 223 21.63 18.19 -2.77
C GLU A 223 21.15 17.98 -4.21
N LEU A 224 21.90 17.23 -5.04
CA LEU A 224 21.47 16.88 -6.39
C LEU A 224 20.10 16.18 -6.36
N ARG A 225 19.92 15.22 -5.45
CA ARG A 225 18.65 14.52 -5.29
C ARG A 225 17.50 15.48 -4.95
N ARG A 226 17.74 16.45 -4.06
CA ARG A 226 16.75 17.46 -3.66
C ARG A 226 16.35 18.33 -4.85
N LYS A 227 17.32 18.77 -5.66
CA LYS A 227 17.09 19.54 -6.89
C LYS A 227 16.22 18.77 -7.89
N LEU A 228 16.63 17.55 -8.24
CA LEU A 228 15.91 16.69 -9.20
C LEU A 228 14.50 16.35 -8.74
N ALA A 229 14.31 16.15 -7.44
CA ALA A 229 13.01 15.88 -6.84
C ALA A 229 12.08 17.11 -6.93
N GLY A 230 12.62 18.31 -6.68
CA GLY A 230 11.91 19.58 -6.86
C GLY A 230 11.46 19.81 -8.30
N GLU A 231 12.36 19.65 -9.27
CA GLU A 231 12.08 19.80 -10.70
C GLU A 231 11.00 18.83 -11.19
N GLN A 232 10.94 17.62 -10.61
CA GLN A 232 9.98 16.58 -11.01
C GLN A 232 8.71 16.57 -10.15
N GLY A 233 8.60 17.43 -9.13
CA GLY A 233 7.45 17.47 -8.22
C GLY A 233 7.22 16.18 -7.44
N VAL A 234 8.29 15.41 -7.15
CA VAL A 234 8.23 14.13 -6.43
C VAL A 234 9.03 14.18 -5.12
N PRO A 235 8.68 13.37 -4.11
CA PRO A 235 9.51 13.27 -2.90
C PRO A 235 10.94 12.78 -3.20
N PRO A 236 12.00 13.27 -2.50
CA PRO A 236 13.40 12.92 -2.81
C PRO A 236 13.73 11.43 -2.84
N TYR A 237 13.13 10.63 -1.94
CA TYR A 237 13.35 9.19 -1.89
C TYR A 237 12.91 8.44 -3.16
N VAL A 238 12.06 9.04 -4.00
CA VAL A 238 11.64 8.48 -5.28
C VAL A 238 12.81 8.42 -6.27
N ILE A 239 13.70 9.42 -6.25
CA ILE A 239 14.92 9.46 -7.06
C ILE A 239 15.88 8.36 -6.58
N PHE A 240 16.38 8.47 -5.34
CA PHE A 240 17.14 7.42 -4.66
C PHE A 240 16.89 7.47 -3.14
N HIS A 241 16.89 6.30 -2.48
CA HIS A 241 16.88 6.23 -1.02
C HIS A 241 18.25 6.65 -0.45
N ASP A 242 18.29 7.10 0.81
CA ASP A 242 19.53 7.46 1.50
C ASP A 242 20.54 6.32 1.45
N SER A 243 20.12 5.08 1.70
CA SER A 243 20.98 3.89 1.62
C SER A 243 21.66 3.69 0.26
N THR A 244 21.05 4.16 -0.83
CA THR A 244 21.65 4.11 -2.16
C THR A 244 22.64 5.25 -2.34
N LEU A 245 22.36 6.45 -1.83
CA LEU A 245 23.32 7.55 -1.82
C LEU A 245 24.55 7.23 -0.97
N GLU A 246 24.36 6.55 0.17
CA GLU A 246 25.47 6.08 1.02
C GLU A 246 26.35 5.09 0.28
N ALA A 247 25.74 4.12 -0.41
CA ALA A 247 26.49 3.16 -1.22
C ALA A 247 27.27 3.86 -2.35
N ILE A 248 26.64 4.81 -3.06
CA ILE A 248 27.29 5.58 -4.13
C ILE A 248 28.47 6.41 -3.58
N ALA A 249 28.27 7.12 -2.46
CA ALA A 249 29.30 7.94 -1.86
C ALA A 249 30.45 7.11 -1.26
N ALA A 250 30.16 5.91 -0.75
CA ALA A 250 31.16 4.98 -0.24
C ALA A 250 32.01 4.37 -1.36
N THR A 251 31.41 3.97 -2.49
CA THR A 251 32.14 3.32 -3.59
C THR A 251 32.72 4.27 -4.61
N ALA A 252 32.23 5.52 -4.69
CA ALA A 252 32.64 6.54 -5.65
C ALA A 252 32.76 5.99 -7.10
N PRO A 253 31.67 5.42 -7.66
CA PRO A 253 31.70 4.83 -9.00
C PRO A 253 32.06 5.90 -10.04
N THR A 254 32.85 5.51 -11.04
CA THR A 254 33.31 6.38 -12.13
C THR A 254 32.63 6.05 -13.45
N THR A 255 31.95 4.90 -13.53
CA THR A 255 31.26 4.44 -14.73
C THR A 255 29.80 4.05 -14.46
N LEU A 256 28.96 4.09 -15.49
CA LEU A 256 27.57 3.64 -15.38
C LEU A 256 27.47 2.14 -15.04
N ALA A 257 28.45 1.34 -15.48
CA ALA A 257 28.50 -0.09 -15.16
C ALA A 257 28.76 -0.33 -13.66
N GLU A 258 29.69 0.41 -13.06
CA GLU A 258 29.94 0.36 -11.61
C GLU A 258 28.74 0.85 -10.81
N LEU A 259 28.06 1.91 -11.29
CA LEU A 259 26.85 2.42 -10.68
C LEU A 259 25.70 1.39 -10.74
N ALA A 260 25.57 0.66 -11.84
CA ALA A 260 24.53 -0.38 -12.01
C ALA A 260 24.65 -1.54 -11.01
N GLU A 261 25.86 -1.83 -10.52
CA GLU A 261 26.13 -2.90 -9.55
C GLU A 261 25.74 -2.51 -8.11
N LEU A 262 25.39 -1.24 -7.85
CA LEU A 262 25.04 -0.76 -6.52
C LEU A 262 23.57 -1.04 -6.14
N PRO A 263 23.30 -1.32 -4.84
CA PRO A 263 21.97 -1.65 -4.37
C PRO A 263 20.99 -0.46 -4.50
N GLY A 264 19.83 -0.72 -5.11
CA GLY A 264 18.75 0.27 -5.27
C GLY A 264 18.81 1.07 -6.58
N ILE A 265 19.74 0.75 -7.47
CA ILE A 265 19.85 1.30 -8.82
C ILE A 265 19.32 0.27 -9.82
N GLY A 266 18.21 0.60 -10.50
CA GLY A 266 17.63 -0.23 -11.56
C GLY A 266 17.81 0.44 -12.92
N GLU A 267 17.66 -0.31 -14.01
CA GLU A 267 17.91 0.15 -15.40
C GLU A 267 17.27 1.51 -15.71
N LYS A 268 15.98 1.70 -15.38
CA LYS A 268 15.29 2.98 -15.61
C LYS A 268 15.88 4.16 -14.83
N LYS A 269 16.37 3.92 -13.60
CA LYS A 269 17.01 4.96 -12.77
C LYS A 269 18.42 5.24 -13.26
N LEU A 270 19.14 4.22 -13.71
CA LEU A 270 20.47 4.35 -14.28
C LEU A 270 20.43 5.16 -15.59
N GLU A 271 19.48 4.85 -16.48
CA GLU A 271 19.27 5.59 -17.71
C GLU A 271 18.90 7.06 -17.44
N ARG A 272 17.99 7.29 -16.49
CA ARG A 272 17.44 8.63 -16.22
C ARG A 272 18.35 9.52 -15.38
N TYR A 273 19.08 8.96 -14.42
CA TYR A 273 19.84 9.74 -13.42
C TYR A 273 21.33 9.38 -13.37
N GLY A 274 21.76 8.29 -14.01
CA GLY A 274 23.10 7.75 -13.81
C GLY A 274 24.22 8.73 -14.15
N ARG A 275 24.12 9.44 -15.28
CA ARG A 275 25.13 10.44 -15.69
C ARG A 275 25.21 11.59 -14.68
N LEU A 276 24.07 12.17 -14.32
CA LEU A 276 23.99 13.28 -13.35
C LEU A 276 24.65 12.94 -12.01
N PHE A 277 24.46 11.70 -11.53
CA PHE A 277 25.06 11.26 -10.26
C PHE A 277 26.56 10.98 -10.39
N LEU A 278 27.06 10.51 -11.55
CA LEU A 278 28.49 10.40 -11.82
C LEU A 278 29.15 11.79 -11.92
N ASP A 279 28.49 12.73 -12.58
CA ASP A 279 28.99 14.10 -12.74
C ASP A 279 29.12 14.79 -11.37
N ALA A 280 28.12 14.61 -10.49
CA ALA A 280 28.19 15.13 -9.12
C ALA A 280 29.31 14.48 -8.28
N LEU A 281 29.65 13.22 -8.52
CA LEU A 281 30.79 12.57 -7.87
C LEU A 281 32.14 13.08 -8.39
N ALA A 282 32.22 13.41 -9.68
CA ALA A 282 33.43 13.91 -10.33
C ALA A 282 33.72 15.39 -10.03
N ALA A 283 32.70 16.17 -9.70
CA ALA A 283 32.86 17.58 -9.34
C ALA A 283 33.75 17.75 -8.09
N ALA A 284 34.73 18.65 -8.12
CA ALA A 284 35.46 19.05 -6.91
C ALA A 284 34.55 19.91 -6.00
N PRO A 285 34.76 19.93 -4.67
CA PRO A 285 34.04 20.86 -3.79
C PRO A 285 34.24 22.31 -4.25
N GLY A 286 33.14 22.98 -4.63
CA GLY A 286 33.12 24.42 -4.91
C GLY A 286 32.92 24.84 -6.37
N ALA A 287 32.52 23.95 -7.29
CA ALA A 287 32.11 24.36 -8.64
C ALA A 287 30.58 24.57 -8.70
N ASP A 288 30.13 25.83 -8.70
CA ASP A 288 28.76 26.21 -9.05
C ASP A 288 28.43 25.75 -10.48
N PRO A 289 27.25 25.16 -10.75
CA PRO A 289 26.85 24.79 -12.09
C PRO A 289 26.16 25.99 -12.75
N GLU A 290 26.91 27.04 -13.07
CA GLU A 290 26.42 28.12 -13.92
C GLU A 290 27.57 28.71 -14.76
N ALA A 291 27.75 28.15 -15.95
CA ALA A 291 28.20 28.80 -17.18
C ALA A 291 28.66 27.74 -18.18
N THR A 292 27.80 27.42 -19.14
CA THR A 292 28.28 27.03 -20.47
C THR A 292 27.40 27.73 -21.49
N GLU A 293 27.83 28.96 -21.78
CA GLU A 293 27.74 29.69 -23.05
C GLU A 293 26.38 29.76 -23.77
N GLU A 294 25.71 30.89 -23.56
CA GLU A 294 25.11 31.63 -24.67
C GLU A 294 26.21 31.97 -25.69
N THR A 295 26.14 31.37 -26.88
CA THR A 295 26.60 32.02 -28.11
C THR A 295 25.42 32.17 -29.05
N ASP A 296 24.99 33.42 -29.09
CA ASP A 296 24.36 34.21 -30.16
C ASP A 296 23.66 33.51 -31.33
N LEU A 297 22.45 34.02 -31.57
CA LEU A 297 21.70 33.96 -32.82
C LEU A 297 22.55 34.51 -33.99
N LEU A 298 22.30 33.93 -35.17
CA LEU A 298 22.42 34.45 -36.55
C LEU A 298 23.23 33.48 -37.44
N ASP A 299 22.55 32.58 -38.15
CA ASP A 299 22.42 32.69 -39.62
C ASP A 299 21.54 31.57 -40.17
N PHE A 300 20.51 31.96 -40.93
CA PHE A 300 19.81 31.07 -41.86
C PHE A 300 20.61 31.07 -43.17
N PRO A 301 20.92 29.90 -43.75
CA PRO A 301 20.98 29.79 -45.20
C PRO A 301 19.73 29.09 -45.69
N ASP A 302 19.06 29.81 -46.58
CA ASP A 302 18.15 29.36 -47.60
C ASP A 302 18.77 28.25 -48.47
N GLU A 303 17.91 27.54 -49.20
CA GLU A 303 18.22 26.58 -50.26
C GLU A 303 18.60 25.14 -49.85
N LEU A 304 17.66 24.22 -50.07
CA LEU A 304 17.83 23.16 -51.08
C LEU A 304 16.46 22.56 -51.45
N GLU A 305 15.95 23.06 -52.58
CA GLU A 305 15.12 22.27 -53.48
C GLU A 305 15.89 21.01 -53.96
N SER A 306 15.14 19.98 -54.37
CA SER A 306 15.54 18.78 -55.11
C SER A 306 16.13 17.60 -54.31
N ILE A 307 15.28 16.66 -53.87
CA ILE A 307 14.86 15.42 -54.56
C ILE A 307 13.84 14.70 -53.66
#